data_AF-A0A1B8U5R0-F1
#
_entry.id   AF-A0A1B8U5R0-F1
#
_cell.length_a   1.000
_cell.length_b   1.000
_cell.length_c   1.000
_cell.angle_alpha   90.00
_cell.angle_beta   90.00
_cell.angle_gamma   90.00
#
_symmetry.space_group_name_H-M   'P 1'
#
loop_
_entity.id
_entity.type
_entity.pdbx_description
1 polymer ?
#
loop_
_entity_poly.entity_id
_entity_poly.type
_entity_poly.pdbx_seq_one_letter_code
_entity_poly.pdbx_strand_id
1 'polypeptide(L)'
;MEDKLHNFFTENDFDFQEPHSGHLERFERKLNTPKKINRTSWKWLSVAASVVLVLGFWLGSTHQKRMIDLADVSPKLEEVQDYFVTTINQELKTVEKNRSLETESIIEEALDQLEELEDNYRLFILELNSDVNKTTIINSMIRNYQQRLEILENVLQQIEQIKNPNLLNDEIYI
;
A
#
# COMPACT_ATOMS: atom_id res chain seq x y z
N MET A 1 11.59 53.15 17.15
CA MET A 1 11.77 51.72 16.82
C MET A 1 11.25 50.96 18.01
N GLU A 2 10.24 50.14 17.79
CA GLU A 2 9.57 49.37 18.84
C GLU A 2 10.56 48.35 19.41
N ASP A 3 10.67 48.29 20.73
CA ASP A 3 11.70 47.50 21.41
C ASP A 3 11.31 46.01 21.42
N LYS A 4 11.62 45.34 20.30
CA LYS A 4 11.32 43.91 20.07
C LYS A 4 11.94 43.00 21.14
N LEU A 5 13.00 43.47 21.80
CA LEU A 5 13.69 42.75 22.85
C LEU A 5 12.80 42.70 24.10
N HIS A 6 12.17 43.81 24.46
CA HIS A 6 11.24 43.87 25.59
C HIS A 6 10.05 42.91 25.44
N ASN A 7 9.45 42.81 24.25
CA ASN A 7 8.34 41.88 24.01
C ASN A 7 8.77 40.42 24.15
N PHE A 8 9.94 40.05 23.62
CA PHE A 8 10.47 38.69 23.73
C PHE A 8 10.64 38.23 25.18
N PHE A 9 11.13 39.11 26.07
CA PHE A 9 11.30 38.80 27.48
C PHE A 9 10.00 38.85 28.29
N THR A 10 8.95 39.49 27.78
CA THR A 10 7.66 39.64 28.47
C THR A 10 6.69 38.52 28.11
N GLU A 11 6.78 37.98 26.88
CA GLU A 11 5.89 36.93 26.37
C GLU A 11 6.40 35.50 26.63
N ASN A 12 7.70 35.33 26.95
CA ASN A 12 8.25 34.01 27.29
C ASN A 12 8.32 33.83 28.81
N ASP A 13 7.68 32.78 29.29
CA ASP A 13 7.77 32.33 30.68
C ASP A 13 9.11 31.62 30.87
N PHE A 14 10.10 32.32 31.42
CA PHE A 14 11.43 31.75 31.63
C PHE A 14 11.37 30.74 32.77
N ASP A 15 11.92 29.55 32.53
CA ASP A 15 12.09 28.56 33.57
C ASP A 15 13.16 29.02 34.56
N PHE A 16 12.72 29.48 35.73
CA PHE A 16 13.58 29.87 36.85
C PHE A 16 13.89 28.69 37.79
N GLN A 17 13.48 27.46 37.45
CA GLN A 17 13.72 26.30 38.30
C GLN A 17 15.18 25.87 38.20
N GLU A 18 15.81 25.70 39.35
CA GLU A 18 17.12 25.07 39.39
C GLU A 18 16.99 23.58 39.01
N PRO A 19 17.88 23.07 38.16
CA PRO A 19 17.84 21.66 37.79
C PRO A 19 18.06 20.79 39.03
N HIS A 20 17.40 19.62 39.05
CA HIS A 20 17.53 18.66 40.15
C HIS A 20 18.99 18.33 40.48
N SER A 21 19.25 18.07 41.77
CA SER A 21 20.58 17.72 42.28
C SER A 21 21.25 16.62 41.44
N GLY A 22 22.52 16.84 41.14
CA GLY A 22 23.36 15.98 40.30
C GLY A 22 23.20 16.12 38.79
N HIS A 23 22.42 17.10 38.31
CA HIS A 23 22.40 17.45 36.87
C HIS A 23 23.80 17.86 36.36
N LEU A 24 24.53 18.67 37.12
CA LEU A 24 25.85 19.17 36.76
C LEU A 24 26.86 18.02 36.59
N GLU A 25 26.91 17.07 37.52
CA GLU A 25 27.82 15.92 37.42
C GLU A 25 27.47 14.99 36.23
N ARG A 26 26.18 14.86 35.88
CA ARG A 26 25.76 14.12 34.67
C ARG A 26 26.18 14.86 33.40
N PHE A 27 26.05 16.18 33.39
CA PHE A 27 26.44 17.03 32.26
C PHE A 27 27.94 17.00 32.01
N GLU A 28 28.76 17.18 33.05
CA GLU A 28 30.22 17.12 32.98
C GLU A 28 30.71 15.75 32.47
N ARG A 29 30.12 14.67 32.99
CA ARG A 29 30.42 13.31 32.52
C ARG A 29 30.14 13.16 31.02
N LYS A 30 29.02 13.70 30.54
CA LYS A 30 28.64 13.62 29.12
C LYS A 30 29.55 14.48 28.23
N LEU A 31 30.04 15.61 28.73
CA LEU A 31 31.04 16.46 28.06
C LEU A 31 32.39 15.75 27.92
N ASN A 32 32.83 15.08 28.98
CA ASN A 32 34.14 14.44 29.05
C ASN A 32 34.16 13.01 28.49
N THR A 33 33.04 12.50 27.95
CA THR A 33 33.02 11.16 27.34
C THR A 33 33.50 11.25 25.88
N PRO A 34 34.62 10.61 25.49
CA PRO A 34 35.07 10.61 24.10
C PRO A 34 34.06 9.87 23.22
N LYS A 35 33.56 10.53 22.16
CA LYS A 35 32.70 9.89 21.15
C LYS A 35 33.51 8.79 20.44
N LYS A 36 33.10 7.53 20.62
CA LYS A 36 33.61 6.41 19.81
C LYS A 36 33.13 6.59 18.36
N ILE A 37 34.06 6.92 17.46
CA ILE A 37 33.79 6.90 16.03
C ILE A 37 33.91 5.45 15.57
N ASN A 38 32.77 4.77 15.46
CA ASN A 38 32.71 3.45 14.83
C ASN A 38 32.93 3.62 13.33
N ARG A 39 34.14 3.38 12.85
CA ARG A 39 34.42 3.27 11.41
C ARG A 39 33.95 1.90 10.96
N THR A 40 32.73 1.82 10.45
CA THR A 40 32.22 0.62 9.79
C THR A 40 33.03 0.40 8.51
N SER A 41 33.62 -0.79 8.36
CA SER A 41 34.42 -1.14 7.20
C SER A 41 33.52 -1.42 6.01
N TRP A 42 33.50 -0.51 5.03
CA TRP A 42 32.72 -0.63 3.78
C TRP A 42 33.13 -1.84 2.92
N LYS A 43 34.22 -2.54 3.25
CA LYS A 43 34.64 -3.77 2.56
C LYS A 43 33.61 -4.90 2.68
N TRP A 44 32.84 -4.94 3.77
CA TRP A 44 31.73 -5.90 3.90
C TRP A 44 30.54 -5.53 3.02
N LEU A 45 30.32 -4.24 2.78
CA LEU A 45 29.25 -3.74 1.93
C LEU A 45 29.51 -4.04 0.45
N SER A 46 30.77 -3.98 0.00
CA SER A 46 31.12 -4.26 -1.40
C SER A 46 30.94 -5.74 -1.78
N VAL A 47 31.19 -6.66 -0.85
CA VAL A 47 30.96 -8.11 -1.06
C VAL A 47 29.48 -8.45 -1.02
N ALA A 48 28.74 -7.87 -0.07
CA ALA A 48 27.28 -8.05 -0.03
C ALA A 48 26.61 -7.50 -1.31
N ALA A 49 27.05 -6.33 -1.79
CA ALA A 49 26.50 -5.71 -3.00
C ALA A 49 26.71 -6.57 -4.26
N SER A 50 27.85 -7.22 -4.44
CA SER A 50 28.07 -8.09 -5.61
C SER A 50 27.22 -9.35 -5.55
N VAL A 51 27.05 -9.96 -4.37
CA VAL A 51 26.15 -11.12 -4.19
C VAL A 51 24.70 -10.73 -4.42
N VAL A 52 24.26 -9.58 -3.90
CA VAL A 52 22.91 -9.04 -4.13
C VAL A 52 22.68 -8.70 -5.59
N LEU A 53 23.66 -8.14 -6.30
CA LEU A 53 23.52 -7.85 -7.74
C LEU A 53 23.47 -9.13 -8.59
N VAL A 54 24.27 -10.15 -8.27
CA VAL A 54 24.24 -11.43 -8.99
C VAL A 54 22.93 -12.17 -8.73
N LEU A 55 22.48 -12.25 -7.48
CA LEU A 55 21.20 -12.86 -7.12
C LEU A 55 20.01 -12.06 -7.64
N GLY A 56 20.06 -10.73 -7.54
CA GLY A 56 19.03 -9.83 -8.06
C GLY A 56 18.94 -9.85 -9.57
N PHE A 57 20.07 -9.97 -10.28
CA PHE A 57 20.08 -10.14 -11.74
C PHE A 57 19.59 -11.54 -12.13
N TRP A 58 20.00 -12.60 -11.41
CA TRP A 58 19.52 -13.96 -11.67
C TRP A 58 18.01 -14.11 -11.43
N LEU A 59 17.50 -13.60 -10.31
CA LEU A 59 16.07 -13.57 -9.97
C LEU A 59 15.28 -12.59 -10.87
N GLY A 60 15.85 -11.44 -11.22
CA GLY A 60 15.22 -10.45 -12.09
C GLY A 60 15.27 -10.81 -13.58
N SER A 61 16.16 -11.73 -13.98
CA SER A 61 16.28 -12.26 -15.35
C SER A 61 15.36 -13.44 -15.64
N THR A 62 14.47 -13.82 -14.71
CA THR A 62 13.34 -14.67 -15.07
C THR A 62 12.53 -13.90 -16.10
N HIS A 63 12.73 -14.26 -17.37
CA HIS A 63 11.93 -13.79 -18.49
C HIS A 63 10.47 -13.84 -18.06
N GLN A 64 9.85 -12.67 -17.86
CA GLN A 64 8.41 -12.58 -17.87
C GLN A 64 8.01 -13.08 -19.26
N LYS A 65 7.67 -14.36 -19.38
CA LYS A 65 6.90 -14.85 -20.52
C LYS A 65 5.77 -13.85 -20.63
N ARG A 66 5.68 -13.13 -21.75
CA ARG A 66 4.47 -12.35 -22.07
C ARG A 66 3.31 -13.32 -21.92
N MET A 67 2.55 -13.17 -20.84
CA MET A 67 1.39 -14.01 -20.59
C MET A 67 0.31 -13.45 -21.50
N ILE A 68 -0.16 -14.28 -22.43
CA ILE A 68 -1.19 -13.89 -23.40
C ILE A 68 -2.44 -13.48 -22.64
N ASP A 69 -2.94 -12.27 -22.86
CA ASP A 69 -4.15 -11.77 -22.20
C ASP A 69 -5.24 -11.39 -23.22
N LEU A 70 -6.30 -10.69 -22.77
CA LEU A 70 -7.40 -10.28 -23.64
C LEU A 70 -6.93 -9.32 -24.75
N ALA A 71 -5.92 -8.49 -24.49
CA ALA A 71 -5.38 -7.54 -25.45
C ALA A 71 -4.69 -8.26 -26.64
N ASP A 72 -4.10 -9.42 -26.38
CA ASP A 72 -3.48 -10.24 -27.43
C ASP A 72 -4.50 -10.94 -28.35
N VAL A 73 -5.79 -10.99 -27.96
CA VAL A 73 -6.85 -11.62 -28.77
C VAL A 73 -7.45 -10.66 -29.79
N SER A 74 -7.77 -9.43 -29.39
CA SER A 74 -8.28 -8.41 -30.31
C SER A 74 -8.21 -7.00 -29.71
N PRO A 75 -8.13 -5.94 -30.54
CA PRO A 75 -8.16 -4.56 -30.07
C PRO A 75 -9.40 -4.21 -29.24
N LYS A 76 -10.55 -4.84 -29.54
CA LYS A 76 -11.78 -4.57 -28.76
C LYS A 76 -11.71 -5.16 -27.36
N LEU A 77 -11.04 -6.30 -27.21
CA LEU A 77 -10.84 -6.95 -25.91
C LEU A 77 -9.74 -6.27 -25.10
N GLU A 78 -8.75 -5.65 -25.75
CA GLU A 78 -7.80 -4.73 -25.12
C GLU A 78 -8.53 -3.56 -24.44
N GLU A 79 -9.44 -2.87 -25.14
CA GLU A 79 -10.23 -1.78 -24.56
C GLU A 79 -11.03 -2.23 -23.33
N VAL A 80 -11.58 -3.46 -23.36
CA VAL A 80 -12.34 -4.03 -22.25
C VAL A 80 -11.41 -4.29 -21.05
N GLN A 81 -10.26 -4.91 -21.29
CA GLN A 81 -9.25 -5.15 -20.25
C GLN A 81 -8.79 -3.85 -19.61
N ASP A 82 -8.42 -2.86 -20.42
CA ASP A 82 -7.95 -1.56 -19.95
C ASP A 82 -8.99 -0.84 -19.09
N TYR A 83 -10.27 -0.88 -19.51
CA TYR A 83 -11.38 -0.34 -18.72
C TYR A 83 -11.43 -1.00 -17.34
N PHE A 84 -11.55 -2.33 -17.28
CA PHE A 84 -11.69 -3.04 -16.01
C PHE A 84 -10.47 -2.88 -15.11
N VAL A 85 -9.25 -3.05 -15.63
CA VAL A 85 -8.01 -2.91 -14.87
C VAL A 85 -7.89 -1.48 -14.31
N THR A 86 -8.21 -0.47 -15.11
CA THR A 86 -8.17 0.93 -14.64
C THR A 86 -9.19 1.17 -13.54
N THR A 87 -10.43 0.73 -13.71
CA THR A 87 -11.50 0.91 -12.72
C THR A 87 -11.19 0.15 -11.43
N ILE A 88 -10.80 -1.13 -11.51
CA ILE A 88 -10.41 -1.93 -10.33
C ILE A 88 -9.28 -1.24 -9.56
N ASN A 89 -8.26 -0.73 -10.25
CA ASN A 89 -7.16 -0.01 -9.59
C ASN A 89 -7.60 1.29 -8.93
N GLN A 90 -8.61 1.98 -9.48
CA GLN A 90 -9.18 3.17 -8.87
C GLN A 90 -9.99 2.82 -7.61
N GLU A 91 -10.86 1.81 -7.71
CA GLU A 91 -11.68 1.35 -6.58
C GLU A 91 -10.82 0.80 -5.44
N LEU A 92 -9.80 -0.01 -5.75
CA LEU A 92 -8.86 -0.51 -4.76
C LEU A 92 -8.12 0.63 -4.03
N LYS A 93 -7.71 1.69 -4.75
CA LYS A 93 -7.13 2.88 -4.11
C LYS A 93 -8.13 3.59 -3.21
N THR A 94 -9.42 3.59 -3.55
CA THR A 94 -10.47 4.15 -2.71
C THR A 94 -10.68 3.31 -1.47
N VAL A 95 -10.71 1.98 -1.59
CA VAL A 95 -10.76 1.05 -0.45
C VAL A 95 -9.58 1.29 0.50
N GLU A 96 -8.35 1.30 -0.02
CA GLU A 96 -7.13 1.50 0.79
C GLU A 96 -7.08 2.87 1.49
N LYS A 97 -7.58 3.93 0.84
CA LYS A 97 -7.71 5.25 1.49
C LYS A 97 -8.65 5.25 2.69
N ASN A 98 -9.57 4.30 2.75
CA ASN A 98 -10.54 4.17 3.82
C ASN A 98 -10.14 3.13 4.89
N ARG A 99 -8.92 2.56 4.80
CA ARG A 99 -8.37 1.62 5.77
C ARG A 99 -8.16 2.29 7.14
N SER A 100 -8.71 1.67 8.18
CA SER A 100 -8.58 2.04 9.59
C SER A 100 -8.73 0.79 10.47
N LEU A 101 -8.54 0.90 11.79
CA LEU A 101 -8.71 -0.23 12.71
C LEU A 101 -10.12 -0.83 12.65
N GLU A 102 -11.13 -0.01 12.39
CA GLU A 102 -12.53 -0.39 12.30
C GLU A 102 -12.89 -1.08 10.97
N THR A 103 -12.17 -0.76 9.88
CA THR A 103 -12.44 -1.28 8.53
C THR A 103 -11.47 -2.37 8.09
N GLU A 104 -10.38 -2.60 8.84
CA GLU A 104 -9.32 -3.55 8.49
C GLU A 104 -9.85 -4.94 8.18
N SER A 105 -10.72 -5.50 9.03
CA SER A 105 -11.19 -6.88 8.88
C SER A 105 -11.94 -7.12 7.56
N ILE A 106 -12.81 -6.17 7.15
CA ILE A 106 -13.60 -6.31 5.91
C ILE A 106 -12.76 -6.01 4.67
N ILE A 107 -11.72 -5.19 4.81
CA ILE A 107 -10.78 -4.91 3.72
C ILE A 107 -9.89 -6.14 3.48
N GLU A 108 -9.33 -6.74 4.53
CA GLU A 108 -8.51 -7.94 4.40
C GLU A 108 -9.31 -9.11 3.81
N GLU A 109 -10.55 -9.34 4.27
CA GLU A 109 -11.42 -10.37 3.68
C GLU A 109 -11.66 -10.15 2.17
N ALA A 110 -11.82 -8.89 1.77
CA ALA A 110 -11.98 -8.57 0.35
C ALA A 110 -10.71 -8.77 -0.46
N LEU A 111 -9.54 -8.43 0.09
CA LEU A 111 -8.26 -8.66 -0.55
C LEU A 111 -8.02 -10.16 -0.77
N ASP A 112 -8.37 -10.99 0.22
CA ASP A 112 -8.30 -12.46 0.09
C ASP A 112 -9.18 -12.97 -1.07
N GLN A 113 -10.42 -12.46 -1.17
CA GLN A 113 -11.32 -12.83 -2.29
C GLN A 113 -10.79 -12.34 -3.65
N LEU A 114 -10.19 -11.15 -3.70
CA LEU A 114 -9.56 -10.62 -4.90
C LEU A 114 -8.34 -11.44 -5.33
N GLU A 115 -7.57 -11.96 -4.38
CA GLU A 115 -6.45 -12.86 -4.64
C GLU A 115 -6.93 -14.18 -5.26
N GLU A 116 -8.00 -14.78 -4.73
CA GLU A 116 -8.60 -15.98 -5.33
C GLU A 116 -9.06 -15.74 -6.77
N LEU A 117 -9.68 -14.58 -7.04
CA LEU A 117 -10.06 -14.20 -8.40
C LEU A 117 -8.84 -13.94 -9.30
N GLU A 118 -7.74 -13.41 -8.77
CA GLU A 118 -6.49 -13.25 -9.50
C GLU A 118 -5.87 -14.58 -9.91
N ASP A 119 -5.84 -15.56 -9.01
CA ASP A 119 -5.37 -16.90 -9.32
C ASP A 119 -6.23 -17.58 -10.38
N ASN A 120 -7.55 -17.46 -10.29
CA ASN A 120 -8.46 -17.96 -11.32
C ASN A 120 -8.22 -17.30 -12.68
N TYR A 121 -7.97 -15.98 -12.71
CA TYR A 121 -7.67 -15.26 -13.95
C TYR A 121 -6.37 -15.76 -14.60
N ARG A 122 -5.34 -16.06 -13.80
CA ARG A 122 -4.08 -16.64 -14.29
C ARG A 122 -4.30 -18.02 -14.91
N LEU A 123 -5.21 -18.83 -14.36
CA LEU A 123 -5.60 -20.10 -14.98
C LEU A 123 -6.28 -19.88 -16.34
N PHE A 124 -7.19 -18.91 -16.44
CA PHE A 124 -7.83 -18.58 -17.72
C PHE A 124 -6.83 -18.11 -18.78
N ILE A 125 -5.81 -17.33 -18.42
CA ILE A 125 -4.72 -16.97 -19.33
C ILE A 125 -4.02 -18.22 -19.90
N LEU A 126 -3.73 -19.21 -19.05
CA LEU A 126 -3.10 -20.45 -19.50
C LEU A 126 -4.00 -21.23 -20.46
N GLU A 127 -5.31 -21.29 -20.18
CA GLU A 127 -6.32 -22.00 -20.97
C GLU A 127 -6.64 -21.30 -22.30
N LEU A 128 -6.54 -19.96 -22.36
CA LEU A 128 -6.80 -19.16 -23.55
C LEU A 128 -5.87 -19.52 -24.72
N ASN A 129 -4.68 -20.05 -24.41
CA ASN A 129 -3.72 -20.54 -25.40
C ASN A 129 -4.14 -21.84 -26.09
N SER A 130 -5.18 -22.51 -25.58
CA SER A 130 -5.76 -23.68 -26.24
C SER A 130 -6.80 -23.27 -27.29
N ASP A 131 -6.83 -23.93 -28.45
CA ASP A 131 -7.80 -23.62 -29.52
C ASP A 131 -9.24 -24.07 -29.21
N VAL A 132 -9.46 -24.70 -28.05
CA VAL A 132 -10.77 -25.21 -27.63
C VAL A 132 -11.38 -24.23 -26.61
N ASN A 133 -12.64 -23.86 -26.79
CA ASN A 133 -13.43 -23.06 -25.85
C ASN A 133 -12.95 -21.61 -25.59
N LYS A 134 -12.15 -21.00 -26.48
CA LYS A 134 -11.67 -19.60 -26.33
C LYS A 134 -12.74 -18.59 -25.92
N THR A 135 -13.91 -18.62 -26.54
CA THR A 135 -15.03 -17.71 -26.20
C THR A 135 -15.51 -17.90 -24.76
N THR A 136 -15.57 -19.14 -24.28
CA THR A 136 -15.95 -19.45 -22.89
C THR A 136 -14.88 -18.95 -21.91
N ILE A 137 -13.60 -19.08 -22.25
CA ILE A 137 -12.49 -18.57 -21.44
C ILE A 137 -12.55 -17.04 -21.37
N ILE A 138 -12.71 -16.36 -22.50
CA ILE A 138 -12.86 -14.89 -22.56
C ILE A 138 -14.04 -14.41 -21.69
N ASN A 139 -15.19 -15.09 -21.78
CA ASN A 139 -16.35 -14.77 -20.93
C ASN A 139 -16.06 -14.97 -19.44
N SER A 140 -15.27 -15.99 -19.09
CA SER A 140 -14.85 -16.26 -17.70
C SER A 140 -13.88 -15.21 -17.18
N MET A 141 -12.96 -14.74 -18.04
CA MET A 141 -12.06 -13.61 -17.75
C MET A 141 -12.82 -12.31 -17.52
N ILE A 142 -13.80 -11.99 -18.36
CA ILE A 142 -14.66 -10.81 -18.20
C ILE A 142 -15.48 -10.92 -16.91
N ARG A 143 -16.06 -12.10 -16.64
CA ARG A 143 -16.82 -12.32 -15.41
C ARG A 143 -15.96 -12.18 -14.15
N ASN A 144 -14.71 -12.64 -14.21
CA ASN A 144 -13.76 -12.45 -13.12
C ASN A 144 -13.54 -10.97 -12.82
N TYR A 145 -13.34 -10.12 -13.84
CA TYR A 145 -13.26 -8.67 -13.64
C TYR A 145 -14.52 -8.07 -13.01
N GLN A 146 -15.69 -8.51 -13.46
CA GLN A 146 -16.97 -8.05 -12.89
C GLN A 146 -17.09 -8.42 -11.41
N GLN A 147 -16.71 -9.64 -11.03
CA GLN A 147 -16.74 -10.09 -9.63
C GLN A 147 -15.78 -9.29 -8.75
N ARG A 148 -14.58 -8.95 -9.26
CA ARG A 148 -13.65 -8.09 -8.51
C ARG A 148 -14.24 -6.71 -8.22
N LEU A 149 -14.94 -6.12 -9.19
CA LEU A 149 -15.63 -4.85 -8.99
C LEU A 149 -16.78 -4.97 -7.98
N GLU A 150 -17.57 -6.04 -8.07
CA GLU A 150 -18.65 -6.32 -7.11
C GLU A 150 -18.12 -6.43 -5.67
N ILE A 151 -16.99 -7.13 -5.46
CA ILE A 151 -16.33 -7.21 -4.15
C ILE A 151 -15.91 -5.83 -3.66
N LEU A 152 -15.24 -5.03 -4.51
CA LEU A 152 -14.77 -3.70 -4.15
C LEU A 152 -15.94 -2.76 -3.81
N GLU A 153 -17.02 -2.81 -4.59
CA GLU A 153 -18.24 -2.03 -4.34
C GLU A 153 -18.87 -2.42 -3.00
N ASN A 154 -19.05 -3.72 -2.73
CA ASN A 154 -19.63 -4.22 -1.48
C ASN A 154 -18.79 -3.80 -0.26
N VAL A 155 -17.47 -3.76 -0.38
CA VAL A 155 -16.58 -3.33 0.70
C VAL A 155 -16.68 -1.84 0.95
N LEU A 156 -16.74 -1.03 -0.11
CA LEU A 156 -16.96 0.41 0.03
C LEU A 156 -18.29 0.73 0.71
N GLN A 157 -19.36 -0.01 0.37
CA GLN A 157 -20.65 0.12 1.04
C GLN A 157 -20.57 -0.24 2.53
N GLN A 158 -19.88 -1.34 2.88
CA GLN A 158 -19.69 -1.73 4.29
C GLN A 158 -18.84 -0.70 5.05
N ILE A 159 -17.80 -0.14 4.43
CA ILE A 159 -16.99 0.95 4.99
C ILE A 159 -17.88 2.17 5.27
N GLU A 160 -18.76 2.53 4.34
CA GLU A 160 -19.68 3.66 4.50
C GLU A 160 -20.65 3.43 5.67
N GLN A 161 -21.21 2.22 5.79
CA GLN A 161 -22.08 1.84 6.90
C GLN A 161 -21.37 1.91 8.26
N ILE A 162 -20.11 1.47 8.33
CA ILE A 162 -19.30 1.54 9.55
C ILE A 162 -19.03 3.00 9.94
N LYS A 163 -18.73 3.86 8.96
CA LYS A 163 -18.45 5.28 9.20
C LYS A 163 -19.71 6.10 9.51
N ASN A 164 -20.85 5.72 8.94
CA ASN A 164 -22.12 6.44 9.02
C ASN A 164 -23.28 5.52 9.44
N PRO A 165 -23.31 5.01 10.69
CA PRO A 165 -24.29 4.01 11.13
C PRO A 165 -25.75 4.48 11.09
N ASN A 166 -26.00 5.79 10.98
CA ASN A 166 -27.36 6.35 10.91
C ASN A 166 -28.03 6.17 9.54
N LEU A 167 -27.28 5.83 8.47
CA LEU A 167 -27.84 5.63 7.13
C LEU A 167 -28.81 4.44 7.05
N LEU A 168 -28.73 3.49 7.99
CA LEU A 168 -29.63 2.34 8.06
C LEU A 168 -31.05 2.69 8.53
N ASN A 169 -31.25 3.84 9.17
CA ASN A 169 -32.56 4.24 9.72
C ASN A 169 -33.45 4.96 8.70
N ASP A 170 -32.88 5.52 7.63
CA ASP A 170 -33.63 6.30 6.63
C ASP A 170 -34.25 5.41 5.54
N GLU A 171 -33.80 4.17 5.35
CA GLU A 171 -34.42 3.22 4.41
C GLU A 171 -35.58 2.40 5.01
N ILE A 172 -35.80 2.46 6.33
CA ILE A 172 -36.95 1.80 6.99
C ILE A 172 -38.23 2.65 6.87
N TYR A 173 -38.14 3.87 6.34
CA TYR A 173 -39.27 4.79 6.14
C TYR A 173 -39.48 5.14 4.67
N ILE A 174 -39.68 4.13 3.79
CA ILE A 174 -40.35 4.31 2.50
C ILE A 174 -41.35 3.17 2.28
#